data_AF-A0A2I0T5D0-F1
#
_entry.id   AF-A0A2I0T5D0-F1
#
_cell.length_a   1.000
_cell.length_b   1.000
_cell.length_c   1.000
_cell.angle_alpha   90.00
_cell.angle_beta   90.00
_cell.angle_gamma   90.00
#
_symmetry.space_group_name_H-M   'P 1'
#
loop_
_entity.id
_entity.type
_entity.pdbx_description
1 polymer ?
#
loop_
_entity_poly.entity_id
_entity_poly.type
_entity_poly.pdbx_seq_one_letter_code
_entity_poly.pdbx_strand_id
1 'polypeptide(L)'
;MTVDFNNLQELKSLAARKPWKLSLPVTEGGILDAIVVWFVLQLDDEHALSTSPSEETCWEQAVYPVQGLLDYSVKTGDTVSMEVCCQDCYLKIQKISSLTHECGMDVGDRDDALSLGNEAELCHALAGLQTTNKQDGNGQVCVLESTEIALLNNVPYHERFKAAMGKVLMSLSPRKDLQSMDIDGHGSGMHLQESQIKSSLDVAPDPLYILDVSEGFSILPVIAGKLGPVRAYSSIEKEQHQAALNVISEANHFPKETLEFWLSHLEDESVVLQRPKSDKLWSIIILDVIETSGLIQQEVMEKAAISRYSINGQKYS
;
A
#
# COMPACT_ATOMS: atom_id res chain seq x y z
N MET A 1 10.53 33.10 -1.94
CA MET A 1 10.28 33.88 -0.71
C MET A 1 11.62 34.45 -0.27
N THR A 2 11.64 35.66 0.28
CA THR A 2 12.84 36.25 0.89
C THR A 2 12.49 36.60 2.33
N VAL A 3 13.43 36.38 3.25
CA VAL A 3 13.28 36.68 4.68
C VAL A 3 14.50 37.46 5.13
N ASP A 4 14.27 38.65 5.70
CA ASP A 4 15.32 39.41 6.37
C ASP A 4 15.40 39.04 7.86
N PHE A 5 16.45 38.29 8.22
CA PHE A 5 16.71 37.91 9.61
C PHE A 5 17.05 39.09 10.53
N ASN A 6 17.45 40.25 9.97
CA ASN A 6 17.71 41.48 10.72
C ASN A 6 16.46 42.32 10.95
N ASN A 7 15.32 41.95 10.35
CA ASN A 7 14.06 42.67 10.49
C ASN A 7 13.08 41.94 11.42
N LEU A 8 13.10 42.30 12.70
CA LEU A 8 12.23 41.68 13.72
C LEU A 8 10.73 41.81 13.40
N GLN A 9 10.29 42.88 12.74
CA GLN A 9 8.88 43.06 12.39
C GLN A 9 8.45 42.11 11.29
N GLU A 10 9.32 41.90 10.29
CA GLU A 10 9.10 40.91 9.25
C GLU A 10 9.01 39.51 9.83
N LEU A 11 9.94 39.13 10.71
CA LEU A 11 9.92 37.82 11.38
C LEU A 11 8.63 37.60 12.18
N LYS A 12 8.18 38.60 12.94
CA LYS A 12 6.89 38.54 13.66
C LYS A 12 5.71 38.40 12.71
N SER A 13 5.78 39.02 11.54
CA SER A 13 4.71 38.95 10.55
C SER A 13 4.59 37.57 9.89
N LEU A 14 5.67 36.78 9.82
CA LEU A 14 5.66 35.45 9.19
C LEU A 14 4.64 34.50 9.83
N ALA A 15 4.51 34.52 11.15
CA ALA A 15 3.54 33.68 11.87
C ALA A 15 2.07 34.04 11.55
N ALA A 16 1.80 35.30 11.21
CA ALA A 16 0.45 35.78 10.87
C ALA A 16 0.23 35.94 9.35
N ARG A 17 1.27 35.70 8.54
CA ARG A 17 1.23 35.94 7.10
C ARG A 17 0.31 34.94 6.44
N LYS A 18 -0.74 35.44 5.77
CA LYS A 18 -1.67 34.59 5.01
C LYS A 18 -0.91 33.80 3.94
N PRO A 19 -1.36 32.57 3.63
CA PRO A 19 -0.85 31.83 2.48
C PRO A 19 -0.91 32.70 1.22
N TRP A 20 0.12 32.61 0.39
CA TRP A 20 0.15 33.31 -0.89
C TRP A 20 0.20 32.32 -2.04
N LYS A 21 -0.41 32.71 -3.17
CA LYS A 21 -0.45 31.90 -4.38
C LYS A 21 0.82 32.12 -5.20
N LEU A 22 1.44 31.05 -5.65
CA LEU A 22 2.58 31.04 -6.56
C LEU A 22 2.17 30.29 -7.83
N SER A 23 2.39 30.91 -8.98
CA SER A 23 2.12 30.32 -10.29
C SER A 23 3.40 30.33 -11.12
N LEU A 24 3.81 29.16 -11.60
CA LEU A 24 5.03 28.96 -12.37
C LEU A 24 4.71 28.32 -13.73
N PRO A 25 5.27 28.83 -14.84
CA PRO A 25 5.09 28.23 -16.15
C PRO A 25 5.90 26.93 -16.26
N VAL A 26 5.31 25.93 -16.89
CA VAL A 26 5.97 24.66 -17.22
C VAL A 26 6.86 24.88 -18.43
N THR A 27 8.17 24.66 -18.26
CA THR A 27 9.17 24.80 -19.32
C THR A 27 9.36 23.51 -20.11
N GLU A 28 9.16 22.37 -19.47
CA GLU A 28 9.33 21.04 -20.05
C GLU A 28 8.16 20.15 -19.65
N GLY A 29 7.57 19.44 -20.62
CA GLY A 29 6.47 18.52 -20.36
C GLY A 29 6.95 17.22 -19.71
N GLY A 30 6.13 16.66 -18.82
CA GLY A 30 6.49 15.47 -18.05
C GLY A 30 5.45 15.12 -16.99
N ILE A 31 5.88 14.39 -15.97
CA ILE A 31 5.06 14.03 -14.80
C ILE A 31 5.49 14.92 -13.63
N LEU A 32 4.52 15.58 -13.01
CA LEU A 32 4.75 16.43 -11.84
C LEU A 32 4.75 15.59 -10.55
N ASP A 33 5.93 15.11 -10.15
CA ASP A 33 6.05 14.23 -8.97
C ASP A 33 6.20 14.99 -7.65
N ALA A 34 6.97 16.09 -7.64
CA ALA A 34 7.29 16.84 -6.42
C ALA A 34 7.68 18.30 -6.71
N ILE A 35 7.56 19.14 -5.69
CA ILE A 35 8.19 20.46 -5.64
C ILE A 35 9.45 20.36 -4.80
N VAL A 36 10.60 20.61 -5.44
CA VAL A 36 11.91 20.61 -4.78
C VAL A 36 12.27 22.04 -4.39
N VAL A 37 12.62 22.24 -3.13
CA VAL A 37 12.93 23.54 -2.55
C VAL A 37 14.30 23.51 -1.90
N TRP A 38 15.07 24.56 -2.18
CA TRP A 38 16.33 24.88 -1.52
C TRP A 38 16.33 26.36 -1.14
N PHE A 39 17.38 26.82 -0.46
CA PHE A 39 17.53 28.21 -0.10
C PHE A 39 18.97 28.70 -0.31
N VAL A 40 19.10 30.02 -0.30
CA VAL A 40 20.39 30.71 -0.23
C VAL A 40 20.38 31.59 1.01
N LEU A 41 21.34 31.37 1.90
CA LEU A 41 21.56 32.16 3.10
C LEU A 41 22.63 33.21 2.82
N GLN A 42 22.24 34.47 2.79
CA GLN A 42 23.17 35.59 2.73
C GLN A 42 23.74 35.85 4.14
N LEU A 43 25.06 35.79 4.28
CA LEU A 43 25.75 36.02 5.55
C LEU A 43 26.12 37.50 5.74
N ASP A 44 26.58 38.12 4.67
CA ASP A 44 26.92 39.54 4.55
C ASP A 44 26.85 39.95 3.05
N ASP A 45 27.36 41.12 2.66
CA ASP A 45 27.26 41.60 1.27
C ASP A 45 28.09 40.78 0.26
N GLU A 46 29.07 39.99 0.72
CA GLU A 46 30.04 39.27 -0.13
C GLU A 46 29.91 37.74 -0.03
N HIS A 47 29.36 37.21 1.06
CA HIS A 47 29.31 35.78 1.34
C HIS A 47 27.88 35.22 1.40
N ALA A 48 27.66 34.10 0.70
CA ALA A 48 26.41 33.37 0.71
C ALA A 48 26.64 31.85 0.76
N LEU A 49 25.70 31.14 1.37
CA LEU A 49 25.64 29.67 1.37
C LEU A 49 24.39 29.20 0.62
N SER A 50 24.56 28.27 -0.31
CA SER A 50 23.48 27.72 -1.13
C SER A 50 23.28 26.24 -0.79
N THR A 51 22.02 25.80 -0.71
CA THR A 51 21.65 24.37 -0.61
C THR A 51 21.11 23.83 -1.94
N SER A 52 21.40 24.52 -3.04
CA SER A 52 21.00 24.09 -4.38
C SER A 52 21.60 22.72 -4.70
N PRO A 53 20.85 21.83 -5.39
CA PRO A 53 21.38 20.54 -5.83
C PRO A 53 22.51 20.67 -6.87
N SER A 54 22.70 21.86 -7.44
CA SER A 54 23.79 22.15 -8.38
C SER A 54 25.13 22.47 -7.71
N GLU A 55 25.15 22.65 -6.38
CA GLU A 55 26.40 22.87 -5.63
C GLU A 55 27.21 21.57 -5.52
N GLU A 56 28.53 21.67 -5.36
CA GLU A 56 29.40 20.50 -5.15
C GLU A 56 29.29 19.90 -3.72
N THR A 57 28.34 20.38 -2.93
CA THR A 57 28.09 19.97 -1.54
C THR A 57 26.90 19.04 -1.42
N CYS A 58 26.93 18.12 -0.46
CA CYS A 58 25.84 17.14 -0.23
C CYS A 58 24.73 17.65 0.69
N TRP A 59 24.32 18.93 0.58
CA TRP A 59 23.17 19.41 1.34
C TRP A 59 21.88 18.74 0.87
N GLU A 60 21.00 18.42 1.80
CA GLU A 60 19.66 17.91 1.49
C GLU A 60 18.72 19.04 1.04
N GLN A 61 17.73 18.69 0.22
CA GLN A 61 16.67 19.58 -0.22
C GLN A 61 15.35 19.23 0.45
N ALA A 62 14.48 20.22 0.62
CA ALA A 62 13.10 19.96 1.01
C ALA A 62 12.32 19.50 -0.23
N VAL A 63 11.70 18.32 -0.13
CA VAL A 63 10.90 17.73 -1.21
C VAL A 63 9.46 17.67 -0.75
N TYR A 64 8.56 18.30 -1.50
CA TYR A 64 7.11 18.29 -1.26
C TYR A 64 6.45 17.40 -2.32
N PRO A 65 6.06 16.16 -1.99
CA PRO A 65 5.41 15.27 -2.94
C PRO A 65 4.10 15.87 -3.45
N VAL A 66 3.85 15.74 -4.75
CA VAL A 66 2.55 16.08 -5.34
C VAL A 66 1.68 14.84 -5.29
N GLN A 67 0.53 14.93 -4.63
CA GLN A 67 -0.41 13.83 -4.45
C GLN A 67 -1.85 14.34 -4.62
N GLY A 68 -2.78 13.43 -4.91
CA GLY A 68 -4.21 13.73 -5.01
C GLY A 68 -4.66 14.42 -6.30
N LEU A 69 -3.79 14.51 -7.32
CA LEU A 69 -4.19 15.03 -8.63
C LEU A 69 -4.92 13.95 -9.46
N LEU A 70 -5.88 14.39 -10.28
CA LEU A 70 -6.55 13.53 -11.26
C LEU A 70 -5.61 13.15 -12.41
N ASP A 71 -4.72 14.06 -12.78
CA ASP A 71 -3.68 13.86 -13.79
C ASP A 71 -2.42 14.60 -13.34
N TYR A 72 -1.28 13.90 -13.37
CA TYR A 72 0.04 14.45 -13.02
C TYR A 72 0.81 14.93 -14.26
N SER A 73 0.29 14.67 -15.46
CA SER A 73 0.90 15.08 -16.72
C SER A 73 0.82 16.59 -16.91
N VAL A 74 1.95 17.20 -17.26
CA VAL A 74 2.05 18.62 -17.59
C VAL A 74 2.74 18.80 -18.94
N LYS A 75 2.36 19.85 -19.68
CA LYS A 75 2.95 20.21 -20.97
C LYS A 75 3.66 21.55 -20.88
N THR A 76 4.66 21.76 -21.74
CA THR A 76 5.28 23.08 -21.91
C THR A 76 4.21 24.13 -22.22
N GLY A 77 4.22 25.22 -21.46
CA GLY A 77 3.23 26.29 -21.55
C GLY A 77 2.09 26.20 -20.54
N ASP A 78 1.87 25.02 -19.92
CA ASP A 78 0.95 24.91 -18.79
C ASP A 78 1.44 25.73 -17.58
N THR A 79 0.57 25.96 -16.60
CA THR A 79 0.92 26.68 -15.37
C THR A 79 0.68 25.80 -14.16
N VAL A 80 1.72 25.62 -13.33
CA VAL A 80 1.58 24.98 -12.01
C VAL A 80 1.31 26.07 -10.98
N SER A 81 0.20 25.94 -10.26
CA SER A 81 -0.22 26.81 -9.17
C SER A 81 -0.10 26.09 -7.84
N MET A 82 0.35 26.80 -6.81
CA MET A 82 0.45 26.30 -5.44
C MET A 82 0.22 27.42 -4.43
N GLU A 83 -0.21 27.07 -3.23
CA GLU A 83 -0.21 27.97 -2.08
C GLU A 83 1.02 27.70 -1.21
N VAL A 84 1.71 28.77 -0.81
CA VAL A 84 2.86 28.70 0.07
C VAL A 84 2.53 29.41 1.39
N CYS A 85 2.85 28.79 2.52
CA CYS A 85 2.67 29.39 3.83
C CYS A 85 3.80 29.03 4.81
N CYS A 86 3.93 29.84 5.87
CA CYS A 86 4.91 29.66 6.94
C CYS A 86 4.25 29.72 8.34
N GLN A 87 2.94 29.49 8.39
CA GLN A 87 2.19 29.34 9.64
C GLN A 87 2.53 27.93 10.16
N ASP A 88 2.90 27.81 11.44
CA ASP A 88 3.22 26.55 12.13
C ASP A 88 4.66 26.02 12.00
N CYS A 89 5.66 26.91 12.03
CA CYS A 89 7.09 26.58 12.13
C CYS A 89 7.72 25.85 10.92
N TYR A 90 6.94 25.52 9.89
CA TYR A 90 7.42 24.91 8.66
C TYR A 90 7.02 25.75 7.45
N LEU A 91 7.87 25.73 6.42
CA LEU A 91 7.45 26.11 5.08
C LEU A 91 6.52 25.01 4.56
N LYS A 92 5.31 25.38 4.14
CA LYS A 92 4.35 24.45 3.56
C LYS A 92 4.05 24.88 2.13
N ILE A 93 4.04 23.90 1.23
CA ILE A 93 3.54 24.03 -0.14
C ILE A 93 2.32 23.13 -0.24
N GLN A 94 1.16 23.71 -0.56
CA GLN A 94 -0.12 23.03 -0.54
C GLN A 94 -1.00 23.45 -1.71
N LYS A 95 -2.14 22.75 -1.90
CA LYS A 95 -3.11 23.00 -2.98
C LYS A 95 -2.46 23.14 -4.35
N ILE A 96 -1.56 22.20 -4.65
CA ILE A 96 -0.86 22.14 -5.92
C ILE A 96 -1.88 21.76 -6.99
N SER A 97 -1.90 22.49 -8.10
CA SER A 97 -2.75 22.21 -9.26
C SER A 97 -2.06 22.63 -10.55
N SER A 98 -2.37 21.95 -11.65
CA SER A 98 -1.92 22.33 -12.99
C SER A 98 -3.10 22.89 -13.79
N LEU A 99 -2.85 23.98 -14.53
CA LEU A 99 -3.80 24.57 -15.45
C LEU A 99 -3.27 24.45 -16.87
N THR A 100 -4.07 23.85 -17.75
CA THR A 100 -3.70 23.61 -19.14
C THR A 100 -3.81 24.90 -19.95
N HIS A 101 -2.77 25.21 -20.74
CA HIS A 101 -2.72 26.42 -21.57
C HIS A 101 -3.88 26.50 -22.60
N GLU A 102 -4.47 25.37 -22.98
CA GLU A 102 -5.50 25.29 -24.02
C GLU A 102 -6.92 25.68 -23.56
N CYS A 103 -7.16 25.92 -22.27
CA CYS A 103 -8.50 26.31 -21.79
C CYS A 103 -8.67 27.83 -21.69
N GLY A 104 -8.77 28.49 -22.84
CA GLY A 104 -9.22 29.89 -22.97
C GLY A 104 -10.75 30.02 -22.96
N MET A 105 -11.47 29.29 -22.10
CA MET A 105 -12.92 29.44 -21.93
C MET A 105 -13.33 29.32 -20.46
N ASP A 106 -13.71 30.48 -19.91
CA ASP A 106 -14.64 30.73 -18.80
C ASP A 106 -15.17 29.48 -18.08
N VAL A 107 -14.45 29.02 -17.05
CA VAL A 107 -14.98 28.12 -16.02
C VAL A 107 -15.03 28.93 -14.74
N GLY A 108 -16.21 29.51 -14.49
CA GLY A 108 -16.54 30.11 -13.20
C GLY A 108 -16.33 29.10 -12.06
N ASP A 109 -16.03 29.66 -10.88
CA ASP A 109 -15.88 28.98 -9.58
C ASP A 109 -16.57 27.62 -9.53
N ARG A 110 -15.80 26.56 -9.81
CA ARG A 110 -16.08 25.23 -9.28
C ARG A 110 -15.24 25.08 -8.04
N ASP A 111 -15.76 25.69 -6.98
CA ASP A 111 -15.35 25.49 -5.60
C ASP A 111 -15.79 24.08 -5.18
N ASP A 112 -15.11 23.05 -5.71
CA ASP A 112 -15.33 21.63 -5.38
C ASP A 112 -14.08 20.77 -5.66
N ALA A 113 -12.89 21.38 -5.59
CA ALA A 113 -11.64 20.63 -5.44
C ALA A 113 -11.42 20.42 -3.94
N LEU A 114 -11.86 19.25 -3.46
CA LEU A 114 -11.64 18.65 -2.14
C LEU A 114 -10.54 19.34 -1.33
N SER A 115 -10.93 20.36 -0.56
CA SER A 115 -10.07 21.01 0.43
C SER A 115 -9.97 20.10 1.65
N LEU A 116 -9.26 18.98 1.54
CA LEU A 116 -8.62 18.40 2.72
C LEU A 116 -7.39 19.23 3.01
N GLY A 117 -7.50 20.16 3.96
CA GLY A 117 -6.35 20.89 4.46
C GLY A 117 -5.33 19.92 5.03
N ASN A 118 -4.07 20.05 4.61
CA ASN A 118 -2.92 19.24 5.02
C ASN A 118 -2.67 19.22 6.55
N GLU A 119 -3.39 20.03 7.34
CA GLU A 119 -3.43 19.91 8.79
C GLU A 119 -4.08 18.60 9.24
N ALA A 120 -5.06 18.09 8.49
CA ALA A 120 -5.64 16.76 8.72
C ALA A 120 -4.65 15.64 8.38
N GLU A 121 -3.77 15.78 7.39
CA GLU A 121 -2.79 14.73 7.03
C GLU A 121 -1.62 14.66 8.02
N LEU A 122 -1.09 15.82 8.45
CA LEU A 122 -0.04 15.85 9.49
C LEU A 122 -0.60 15.41 10.85
N CYS A 123 -1.82 15.84 11.18
CA CYS A 123 -2.51 15.36 12.37
C CYS A 123 -2.97 13.91 12.23
N HIS A 124 -3.29 13.37 11.05
CA HIS A 124 -3.62 11.94 10.88
C HIS A 124 -2.37 11.06 11.02
N ALA A 125 -1.22 11.48 10.49
CA ALA A 125 0.05 10.80 10.70
C ALA A 125 0.46 10.78 12.19
N LEU A 126 0.15 11.85 12.94
CA LEU A 126 0.42 11.94 14.38
C LEU A 126 -0.71 11.34 15.26
N ALA A 127 -1.96 11.34 14.80
CA ALA A 127 -3.15 10.83 15.49
C ALA A 127 -3.45 9.36 15.21
N GLY A 128 -2.61 8.67 14.42
CA GLY A 128 -2.54 7.20 14.42
C GLY A 128 -2.27 6.59 15.81
N LEU A 129 -1.95 7.43 16.81
CA LEU A 129 -1.87 7.08 18.22
C LEU A 129 -3.19 7.16 19.00
N GLN A 130 -4.28 7.75 18.50
CA GLN A 130 -5.57 7.73 19.18
C GLN A 130 -6.75 8.27 18.35
N THR A 131 -7.78 7.41 18.27
CA THR A 131 -9.22 7.66 18.01
C THR A 131 -9.78 7.52 16.59
N THR A 132 -10.72 6.58 16.53
CA THR A 132 -11.73 6.34 15.50
C THR A 132 -12.54 7.60 15.21
N ASN A 133 -12.53 8.08 13.97
CA ASN A 133 -13.54 9.01 13.49
C ASN A 133 -14.20 8.43 12.24
N LYS A 134 -15.49 8.10 12.37
CA LYS A 134 -16.34 7.67 11.26
C LYS A 134 -16.58 8.87 10.35
N GLN A 135 -16.06 8.85 9.13
CA GLN A 135 -16.46 9.78 8.08
C GLN A 135 -17.45 9.08 7.14
N ASP A 136 -18.67 9.61 7.11
CA ASP A 136 -19.72 9.25 6.17
C ASP A 136 -19.42 9.82 4.78
N GLY A 137 -19.55 8.97 3.75
CA GLY A 137 -19.83 9.39 2.36
C GLY A 137 -18.66 9.81 1.47
N ASN A 138 -17.44 9.95 1.99
CA ASN A 138 -16.25 10.25 1.18
C ASN A 138 -15.40 8.99 0.99
N GLY A 139 -14.80 8.81 -0.20
CA GLY A 139 -14.00 7.63 -0.51
C GLY A 139 -13.00 7.28 0.60
N GLN A 140 -12.87 6.00 0.92
CA GLN A 140 -12.04 5.56 2.04
C GLN A 140 -10.56 5.91 1.78
N VAL A 141 -10.04 6.92 2.48
CA VAL A 141 -8.62 7.27 2.43
C VAL A 141 -7.85 6.27 3.30
N CYS A 142 -6.80 5.67 2.74
CA CYS A 142 -5.86 4.81 3.46
C CYS A 142 -4.49 5.48 3.49
N VAL A 143 -4.02 5.87 4.68
CA VAL A 143 -2.68 6.44 4.87
C VAL A 143 -1.67 5.31 5.01
N LEU A 144 -0.61 5.39 4.23
CA LEU A 144 0.47 4.41 4.19
C LEU A 144 1.81 5.10 4.45
N GLU A 145 2.71 4.40 5.11
CA GLU A 145 4.10 4.82 5.23
C GLU A 145 4.77 4.80 3.85
N SER A 146 5.82 5.62 3.66
CA SER A 146 6.53 5.68 2.37
C SER A 146 7.11 4.32 1.96
N THR A 147 7.51 3.50 2.93
CA THR A 147 8.00 2.12 2.71
C THR A 147 6.88 1.19 2.24
N GLU A 148 5.67 1.34 2.74
CA GLU A 148 4.49 0.58 2.31
C GLU A 148 4.07 0.98 0.89
N ILE A 149 4.09 2.28 0.57
CA ILE A 149 3.85 2.79 -0.79
C ILE A 149 4.91 2.25 -1.76
N ALA A 150 6.18 2.30 -1.36
CA ALA A 150 7.28 1.75 -2.16
C ALA A 150 7.13 0.24 -2.36
N LEU A 151 6.69 -0.50 -1.33
CA LEU A 151 6.41 -1.93 -1.42
C LEU A 151 5.31 -2.20 -2.43
N LEU A 152 4.17 -1.48 -2.38
CA LEU A 152 3.08 -1.62 -3.34
C LEU A 152 3.52 -1.35 -4.79
N ASN A 153 4.42 -0.39 -4.99
CA ASN A 153 5.00 -0.09 -6.30
C ASN A 153 6.08 -1.09 -6.75
N ASN A 154 6.52 -2.01 -5.88
CA ASN A 154 7.49 -3.04 -6.20
C ASN A 154 6.83 -4.21 -6.96
N VAL A 155 6.52 -3.99 -8.24
CA VAL A 155 5.91 -5.02 -9.11
C VAL A 155 6.68 -6.35 -9.13
N PRO A 156 8.04 -6.36 -9.23
CA PRO A 156 8.80 -7.62 -9.20
C PRO A 156 8.62 -8.42 -7.91
N TYR A 157 8.47 -7.77 -6.75
CA TYR A 157 8.20 -8.43 -5.47
C TYR A 157 6.89 -9.23 -5.54
N HIS A 158 5.80 -8.57 -5.93
CA HIS A 158 4.47 -9.19 -5.99
C HIS A 158 4.39 -10.34 -7.00
N GLU A 159 4.94 -10.15 -8.21
CA GLU A 159 4.91 -11.20 -9.23
C GLU A 159 5.76 -12.42 -8.83
N ARG A 160 6.88 -12.22 -8.12
CA ARG A 160 7.67 -13.33 -7.58
C ARG A 160 6.92 -14.10 -6.50
N PHE A 161 6.26 -13.41 -5.57
CA PHE A 161 5.42 -14.06 -4.56
C PHE A 161 4.25 -14.83 -5.19
N LYS A 162 3.55 -14.22 -6.14
CA LYS A 162 2.48 -14.86 -6.90
C LYS A 162 2.96 -16.14 -7.60
N ALA A 163 4.11 -16.09 -8.27
CA ALA A 163 4.68 -17.25 -8.93
C ALA A 163 5.12 -18.35 -7.94
N ALA A 164 5.72 -17.97 -6.81
CA ALA A 164 6.16 -18.91 -5.77
C ALA A 164 4.95 -19.60 -5.10
N MET A 165 3.96 -18.82 -4.68
CA MET A 165 2.71 -19.34 -4.12
C MET A 165 2.01 -20.26 -5.12
N GLY A 166 1.87 -19.83 -6.38
CA GLY A 166 1.25 -20.65 -7.43
C GLY A 166 1.90 -22.02 -7.59
N LYS A 167 3.24 -22.09 -7.56
CA LYS A 167 3.97 -23.37 -7.61
C LYS A 167 3.67 -24.28 -6.42
N VAL A 168 3.64 -23.71 -5.20
CA VAL A 168 3.33 -24.47 -3.99
C VAL A 168 1.89 -25.00 -4.03
N LEU A 169 0.93 -24.15 -4.40
CA LEU A 169 -0.49 -24.52 -4.45
C LEU A 169 -0.77 -25.61 -5.50
N MET A 170 -0.15 -25.52 -6.70
CA MET A 170 -0.26 -26.59 -7.71
C MET A 170 0.33 -27.92 -7.22
N SER A 171 1.40 -27.89 -6.43
CA SER A 171 2.02 -29.10 -5.88
C SER A 171 1.17 -29.74 -4.80
N LEU A 172 0.46 -28.95 -3.99
CA LEU A 172 -0.39 -29.43 -2.89
C LEU A 172 -1.79 -29.85 -3.36
N SER A 173 -2.27 -29.23 -4.42
CA SER A 173 -3.54 -29.56 -5.08
C SER A 173 -3.30 -29.87 -6.56
N PRO A 174 -2.69 -31.01 -6.89
CA PRO A 174 -2.66 -31.46 -8.27
C PRO A 174 -4.13 -31.62 -8.69
N ARG A 175 -4.59 -30.74 -9.58
CA ARG A 175 -5.87 -30.97 -10.24
C ARG A 175 -5.83 -32.40 -10.74
N LYS A 176 -6.85 -33.20 -10.40
CA LYS A 176 -7.17 -34.41 -11.15
C LYS A 176 -7.57 -33.94 -12.55
N ASP A 177 -6.59 -33.57 -13.36
CA ASP A 177 -6.85 -33.29 -14.76
C ASP A 177 -7.36 -34.58 -15.39
N LEU A 178 -8.49 -34.41 -16.04
CA LEU A 178 -9.26 -35.44 -16.69
C LEU A 178 -8.36 -36.30 -17.56
N GLN A 179 -8.59 -37.61 -17.51
CA GLN A 179 -8.24 -38.50 -18.60
C GLN A 179 -8.76 -37.87 -19.90
N SER A 180 -7.85 -37.33 -20.71
CA SER A 180 -8.07 -37.27 -22.14
C SER A 180 -8.14 -38.71 -22.62
N MET A 181 -9.34 -39.30 -22.59
CA MET A 181 -9.60 -40.47 -23.40
C MET A 181 -9.52 -40.01 -24.84
N ASP A 182 -8.44 -40.39 -25.48
CA ASP A 182 -8.31 -40.40 -26.92
C ASP A 182 -9.57 -41.03 -27.52
N ILE A 183 -10.17 -40.30 -28.46
CA ILE A 183 -11.20 -40.83 -29.34
C ILE A 183 -10.53 -41.86 -30.22
N ASP A 184 -10.80 -43.13 -30.00
CA ASP A 184 -10.80 -44.12 -31.06
C ASP A 184 -12.01 -45.05 -30.90
N GLY A 185 -12.85 -45.06 -31.93
CA GLY A 185 -14.11 -45.78 -31.97
C GLY A 185 -13.95 -47.26 -32.31
N HIS A 186 -14.75 -48.10 -31.66
CA HIS A 186 -15.82 -48.87 -32.32
C HIS A 186 -16.53 -49.79 -31.31
N GLY A 187 -17.83 -49.95 -31.50
CA GLY A 187 -18.77 -50.44 -30.49
C GLY A 187 -18.87 -51.95 -30.32
N SER A 188 -19.58 -52.34 -29.25
CA SER A 188 -20.67 -53.32 -29.26
C SER A 188 -21.10 -53.65 -27.82
N GLY A 189 -22.41 -53.55 -27.53
CA GLY A 189 -23.16 -54.58 -26.82
C GLY A 189 -23.06 -54.73 -25.29
N MET A 190 -24.13 -54.30 -24.62
CA MET A 190 -24.79 -54.93 -23.44
C MET A 190 -23.96 -55.21 -22.18
N HIS A 191 -24.32 -54.56 -21.05
CA HIS A 191 -25.04 -55.18 -19.92
C HIS A 191 -25.27 -54.14 -18.82
N LEU A 192 -26.54 -54.00 -18.41
CA LEU A 192 -26.95 -53.25 -17.21
C LEU A 192 -26.42 -53.97 -15.96
N GLN A 193 -25.51 -53.34 -15.22
CA GLN A 193 -25.32 -53.68 -13.81
C GLN A 193 -25.18 -52.39 -13.01
N GLU A 194 -26.27 -52.06 -12.33
CA GLU A 194 -26.32 -51.09 -11.24
C GLU A 194 -25.35 -51.52 -10.14
N SER A 195 -24.10 -51.08 -10.21
CA SER A 195 -23.24 -50.99 -9.04
C SER A 195 -23.36 -49.59 -8.48
N GLN A 196 -24.09 -49.49 -7.38
CA GLN A 196 -24.23 -48.31 -6.53
C GLN A 196 -22.85 -47.81 -6.09
N ILE A 197 -22.25 -46.89 -6.84
CA ILE A 197 -21.29 -45.93 -6.28
C ILE A 197 -22.14 -44.72 -5.90
N LYS A 198 -22.66 -44.77 -4.67
CA LYS A 198 -23.27 -43.61 -4.01
C LYS A 198 -22.31 -42.44 -4.20
N SER A 199 -22.81 -41.40 -4.86
CA SER A 199 -22.17 -40.10 -4.96
C SER A 199 -21.70 -39.70 -3.56
N SER A 200 -20.39 -39.72 -3.34
CA SER A 200 -19.78 -38.89 -2.30
C SER A 200 -20.32 -37.50 -2.54
N LEU A 201 -21.00 -36.93 -1.54
CA LEU A 201 -21.49 -35.57 -1.58
C LEU A 201 -20.39 -34.67 -2.15
N ASP A 202 -20.80 -33.74 -3.01
CA ASP A 202 -20.01 -32.69 -3.62
C ASP A 202 -19.51 -31.73 -2.52
N VAL A 203 -18.63 -32.25 -1.64
CA VAL A 203 -17.96 -31.48 -0.59
C VAL A 203 -16.87 -30.71 -1.32
N ALA A 204 -17.07 -29.39 -1.41
CA ALA A 204 -16.05 -28.48 -1.93
C ALA A 204 -14.69 -28.84 -1.28
N PRO A 205 -13.62 -28.93 -2.07
CA PRO A 205 -12.31 -29.30 -1.54
C PRO A 205 -11.93 -28.34 -0.40
N ASP A 206 -11.40 -28.91 0.68
CA ASP A 206 -10.91 -28.14 1.84
C ASP A 206 -9.91 -27.09 1.36
N PRO A 207 -10.09 -25.80 1.71
CA PRO A 207 -9.23 -24.75 1.18
C PRO A 207 -7.80 -24.89 1.71
N LEU A 208 -6.84 -24.40 0.93
CA LEU A 208 -5.46 -24.28 1.39
C LEU A 208 -5.34 -23.03 2.27
N TYR A 209 -4.71 -23.19 3.44
CA TYR A 209 -4.57 -22.13 4.44
C TYR A 209 -3.24 -21.40 4.25
N ILE A 210 -3.28 -20.08 4.11
CA ILE A 210 -2.08 -19.24 3.91
C ILE A 210 -2.05 -18.19 5.01
N LEU A 211 -0.93 -18.08 5.73
CA LEU A 211 -0.70 -17.07 6.74
C LEU A 211 0.35 -16.07 6.25
N ASP A 212 -0.02 -14.80 6.19
CA ASP A 212 0.90 -13.69 6.01
C ASP A 212 1.17 -13.03 7.37
N VAL A 213 2.45 -13.02 7.78
CA VAL A 213 2.95 -12.43 9.02
C VAL A 213 3.83 -11.21 8.72
N SER A 214 3.58 -10.53 7.60
CA SER A 214 4.28 -9.29 7.25
C SER A 214 4.00 -8.19 8.28
N GLU A 215 4.99 -7.34 8.53
CA GLU A 215 4.87 -6.13 9.32
C GLU A 215 4.32 -4.99 8.44
N GLY A 216 3.21 -4.38 8.87
CA GLY A 216 2.57 -3.29 8.12
C GLY A 216 1.65 -3.75 6.99
N PHE A 217 1.40 -2.88 6.02
CA PHE A 217 0.45 -3.11 4.94
C PHE A 217 0.98 -4.09 3.88
N SER A 218 0.30 -5.23 3.70
CA SER A 218 0.64 -6.25 2.69
C SER A 218 -0.57 -6.67 1.86
N ILE A 219 -0.40 -6.76 0.54
CA ILE A 219 -1.41 -7.27 -0.40
C ILE A 219 -1.21 -8.75 -0.77
N LEU A 220 -0.21 -9.43 -0.17
CA LEU A 220 0.06 -10.84 -0.45
C LEU A 220 -1.14 -11.77 -0.16
N PRO A 221 -1.96 -11.55 0.89
CA PRO A 221 -3.17 -12.34 1.11
C PRO A 221 -4.19 -12.21 -0.02
N VAL A 222 -4.30 -11.02 -0.60
CA VAL A 222 -5.18 -10.79 -1.76
C VAL A 222 -4.63 -11.49 -3.00
N ILE A 223 -3.32 -11.41 -3.24
CA ILE A 223 -2.66 -12.12 -4.34
C ILE A 223 -2.88 -13.62 -4.21
N ALA A 224 -2.73 -14.16 -2.99
CA ALA A 224 -2.99 -15.56 -2.68
C ALA A 224 -4.44 -15.96 -3.02
N GLY A 225 -5.43 -15.14 -2.63
CA GLY A 225 -6.85 -15.33 -2.93
C GLY A 225 -7.15 -15.50 -4.43
N LYS A 226 -6.36 -14.87 -5.31
CA LYS A 226 -6.52 -15.02 -6.78
C LYS A 226 -6.00 -16.35 -7.34
N LEU A 227 -5.20 -17.10 -6.60
CA LEU A 227 -4.50 -18.28 -7.12
C LEU A 227 -5.32 -19.57 -7.02
N GLY A 228 -6.44 -19.57 -6.28
CA GLY A 228 -7.30 -20.75 -6.17
C GLY A 228 -8.21 -20.71 -4.93
N PRO A 229 -8.82 -21.86 -4.56
CA PRO A 229 -9.63 -21.99 -3.37
C PRO A 229 -8.74 -21.99 -2.12
N VAL A 230 -8.32 -20.79 -1.71
CA VAL A 230 -7.48 -20.57 -0.53
C VAL A 230 -8.25 -19.79 0.52
N ARG A 231 -7.85 -19.97 1.78
CA ARG A 231 -8.20 -19.08 2.87
C ARG A 231 -6.93 -18.37 3.32
N ALA A 232 -6.84 -17.08 3.02
CA ALA A 232 -5.68 -16.26 3.30
C ALA A 232 -5.88 -15.45 4.59
N TYR A 233 -4.86 -15.42 5.43
CA TYR A 233 -4.85 -14.73 6.71
C TYR A 233 -3.82 -13.61 6.69
N SER A 234 -4.20 -12.43 7.14
CA SER A 234 -3.33 -11.26 7.28
C SER A 234 -3.07 -10.93 8.75
N SER A 235 -1.83 -10.60 9.11
CA SER A 235 -1.41 -10.10 10.42
C SER A 235 -1.63 -8.59 10.63
N ILE A 236 -2.32 -7.90 9.73
CA ILE A 236 -2.51 -6.44 9.84
C ILE A 236 -3.28 -6.04 11.10
N GLU A 237 -2.69 -5.13 11.87
CA GLU A 237 -3.25 -4.57 13.11
C GLU A 237 -4.18 -3.37 12.86
N LYS A 238 -3.76 -2.44 11.99
CA LYS A 238 -4.44 -1.15 11.82
C LYS A 238 -5.82 -1.31 11.15
N GLU A 239 -6.89 -0.85 11.79
CA GLU A 239 -8.27 -0.94 11.25
C GLU A 239 -8.42 -0.31 9.85
N GLN A 240 -7.75 0.82 9.60
CA GLN A 240 -7.77 1.50 8.30
C GLN A 240 -7.19 0.61 7.19
N HIS A 241 -6.13 -0.13 7.50
CA HIS A 241 -5.49 -1.08 6.60
C HIS A 241 -6.37 -2.31 6.36
N GLN A 242 -7.00 -2.86 7.40
CA GLN A 242 -7.94 -3.96 7.26
C GLN A 242 -9.12 -3.58 6.37
N ALA A 243 -9.68 -2.40 6.59
CA ALA A 243 -10.79 -1.89 5.79
C ALA A 243 -10.36 -1.64 4.32
N ALA A 244 -9.14 -1.13 4.08
CA ALA A 244 -8.61 -1.01 2.72
C ALA A 244 -8.45 -2.36 2.02
N LEU A 245 -7.95 -3.39 2.72
CA LEU A 245 -7.86 -4.75 2.17
C LEU A 245 -9.23 -5.38 1.90
N ASN A 246 -10.24 -5.08 2.72
CA ASN A 246 -11.62 -5.52 2.46
C ASN A 246 -12.15 -4.90 1.16
N VAL A 247 -11.98 -3.59 0.95
CA VAL A 247 -12.36 -2.91 -0.29
C VAL A 247 -11.63 -3.52 -1.50
N ILE A 248 -10.32 -3.77 -1.37
CA ILE A 248 -9.55 -4.43 -2.43
C ILE A 248 -10.07 -5.85 -2.69
N SER A 249 -10.43 -6.60 -1.67
CA SER A 249 -10.96 -7.97 -1.80
C SER A 249 -12.33 -7.98 -2.50
N GLU A 250 -13.22 -7.04 -2.14
CA GLU A 250 -14.52 -6.85 -2.80
C GLU A 250 -14.36 -6.48 -4.28
N ALA A 251 -13.42 -5.58 -4.60
CA ALA A 251 -13.08 -5.20 -5.97
C ALA A 251 -12.52 -6.38 -6.79
N ASN A 252 -11.94 -7.38 -6.13
CA ASN A 252 -11.48 -8.62 -6.75
C ASN A 252 -12.50 -9.77 -6.71
N HIS A 253 -13.76 -9.47 -6.34
CA HIS A 253 -14.88 -10.40 -6.30
C HIS A 253 -14.69 -11.60 -5.38
N PHE A 254 -13.97 -11.42 -4.28
CA PHE A 254 -13.73 -12.48 -3.32
C PHE A 254 -14.97 -12.75 -2.46
N PRO A 255 -15.31 -14.03 -2.21
CA PRO A 255 -16.19 -14.39 -1.10
C PRO A 255 -15.64 -13.84 0.21
N LYS A 256 -16.53 -13.44 1.13
CA LYS A 256 -16.17 -12.85 2.44
C LYS A 256 -15.20 -13.70 3.27
N GLU A 257 -15.19 -15.01 3.03
CA GLU A 257 -14.37 -15.98 3.77
C GLU A 257 -12.97 -16.21 3.17
N THR A 258 -12.62 -15.48 2.11
CA THR A 258 -11.33 -15.66 1.41
C THR A 258 -10.18 -14.98 2.15
N LEU A 259 -10.47 -13.84 2.79
CA LEU A 259 -9.51 -13.06 3.56
C LEU A 259 -10.00 -12.97 5.01
N GLU A 260 -9.16 -13.39 5.96
CA GLU A 260 -9.38 -13.26 7.41
C GLU A 260 -8.23 -12.47 8.05
N PHE A 261 -8.51 -11.74 9.14
CA PHE A 261 -7.50 -10.98 9.88
C PHE A 261 -7.09 -11.75 11.13
N TRP A 262 -5.88 -12.30 11.11
CA TRP A 262 -5.42 -13.31 12.06
C TRP A 262 -5.47 -12.83 13.51
N LEU A 263 -5.08 -11.59 13.77
CA LEU A 263 -5.04 -11.03 15.12
C LEU A 263 -6.43 -10.93 15.76
N SER A 264 -7.50 -10.82 14.96
CA SER A 264 -8.87 -10.84 15.49
C SER A 264 -9.28 -12.21 16.08
N HIS A 265 -8.49 -13.26 15.82
CA HIS A 265 -8.74 -14.62 16.28
C HIS A 265 -7.88 -15.02 17.48
N LEU A 266 -6.93 -14.17 17.92
CA LEU A 266 -6.03 -14.50 19.02
C LEU A 266 -6.56 -13.93 20.35
N GLU A 267 -6.59 -14.76 21.38
CA GLU A 267 -6.86 -14.32 22.76
C GLU A 267 -5.61 -13.66 23.39
N ASP A 268 -4.42 -13.95 22.85
CA ASP A 268 -3.12 -13.43 23.28
C ASP A 268 -2.29 -13.06 22.05
N GLU A 269 -1.99 -11.76 21.92
CA GLU A 269 -1.20 -11.20 20.81
C GLU A 269 0.23 -11.74 20.77
N SER A 270 0.73 -12.32 21.87
CA SER A 270 2.09 -12.88 21.95
C SER A 270 2.27 -14.19 21.16
N VAL A 271 1.20 -14.80 20.64
CA VAL A 271 1.27 -16.11 19.97
C VAL A 271 0.71 -16.04 18.55
N VAL A 272 1.38 -15.26 17.69
CA VAL A 272 0.99 -15.09 16.28
C VAL A 272 1.13 -16.39 15.46
N LEU A 273 2.00 -17.31 15.83
CA LEU A 273 2.26 -18.53 15.05
C LEU A 273 1.58 -19.77 15.65
N GLN A 274 0.25 -19.84 15.56
CA GLN A 274 -0.54 -21.05 15.89
C GLN A 274 -1.12 -21.70 14.63
N ARG A 275 -1.71 -22.90 14.78
CA ARG A 275 -2.45 -23.55 13.68
C ARG A 275 -3.73 -22.78 13.35
N PRO A 276 -4.19 -22.77 12.08
CA PRO A 276 -5.41 -22.06 11.69
C PRO A 276 -6.66 -22.62 12.39
N LYS A 277 -6.68 -23.95 12.58
CA LYS A 277 -7.66 -24.68 13.39
C LYS A 277 -6.94 -25.85 14.06
N SER A 278 -7.51 -26.41 15.13
CA SER A 278 -6.91 -27.51 15.89
C SER A 278 -6.51 -28.73 15.03
N ASP A 279 -7.28 -28.99 13.97
CA ASP A 279 -7.12 -30.09 13.03
C ASP A 279 -6.48 -29.69 11.68
N LYS A 280 -6.12 -28.41 11.48
CA LYS A 280 -5.59 -27.89 10.21
C LYS A 280 -4.14 -27.41 10.34
N LEU A 281 -3.44 -27.40 9.21
CA LEU A 281 -2.04 -26.95 9.09
C LEU A 281 -1.95 -25.86 8.03
N TRP A 282 -0.95 -25.00 8.17
CA TRP A 282 -0.66 -23.99 7.16
C TRP A 282 -0.06 -24.64 5.91
N SER A 283 -0.55 -24.23 4.74
CA SER A 283 0.05 -24.58 3.45
C SER A 283 1.22 -23.67 3.11
N ILE A 284 1.10 -22.38 3.44
CA ILE A 284 2.14 -21.36 3.24
C ILE A 284 2.14 -20.45 4.47
N ILE A 285 3.34 -20.12 4.97
CA ILE A 285 3.55 -19.05 5.95
C ILE A 285 4.55 -18.07 5.33
N ILE A 286 4.19 -16.79 5.29
CA ILE A 286 5.02 -15.70 4.80
C ILE A 286 5.55 -14.94 6.01
N LEU A 287 6.86 -14.76 6.07
CA LEU A 287 7.56 -14.05 7.14
C LEU A 287 8.39 -12.94 6.54
N ASP A 288 8.37 -11.78 7.18
CA ASP A 288 9.40 -10.79 6.94
C ASP A 288 10.72 -11.23 7.59
N VAL A 289 11.81 -11.00 6.86
CA VAL A 289 13.16 -11.42 7.28
C VAL A 289 14.09 -10.22 7.42
N ILE A 290 13.81 -9.14 6.69
CA ILE A 290 14.65 -7.96 6.59
C ILE A 290 13.82 -6.74 6.95
N GLU A 291 14.32 -5.94 7.88
CA GLU A 291 13.73 -4.66 8.27
C GLU A 291 13.96 -3.60 7.19
N THR A 292 13.18 -2.53 7.23
CA THR A 292 13.36 -1.33 6.38
C THR A 292 14.73 -0.68 6.58
N SER A 293 15.37 -0.90 7.74
CA SER A 293 16.73 -0.48 8.08
C SER A 293 17.82 -1.25 7.30
N GLY A 294 17.48 -2.37 6.65
CA GLY A 294 18.41 -3.29 6.00
C GLY A 294 19.02 -4.34 6.95
N LEU A 295 18.60 -4.37 8.22
CA LEU A 295 19.01 -5.38 9.18
C LEU A 295 18.10 -6.61 9.14
N ILE A 296 18.56 -7.73 9.69
CA ILE A 296 17.74 -8.93 9.87
C ILE A 296 16.76 -8.69 11.01
N GLN A 297 15.48 -9.01 10.80
CA GLN A 297 14.47 -8.91 11.85
C GLN A 297 14.82 -9.76 13.07
N GLN A 298 14.54 -9.22 14.25
CA GLN A 298 14.69 -9.95 15.50
C GLN A 298 13.77 -11.18 15.52
N GLU A 299 14.23 -12.25 16.18
CA GLU A 299 13.48 -13.50 16.39
C GLU A 299 13.06 -14.26 15.11
N VAL A 300 13.56 -13.87 13.92
CA VAL A 300 13.17 -14.52 12.65
C VAL A 300 13.45 -16.03 12.63
N MET A 301 14.54 -16.46 13.27
CA MET A 301 14.90 -17.88 13.36
C MET A 301 13.93 -18.67 14.25
N GLU A 302 13.44 -18.05 15.32
CA GLU A 302 12.42 -18.62 16.20
C GLU A 302 11.07 -18.69 15.47
N LYS A 303 10.65 -17.58 14.83
CA LYS A 303 9.46 -17.54 13.99
C LYS A 303 9.50 -18.63 12.91
N ALA A 304 10.64 -18.82 12.24
CA ALA A 304 10.82 -19.88 11.25
C ALA A 304 10.73 -21.30 11.85
N ALA A 305 11.30 -21.51 13.04
CA ALA A 305 11.24 -22.81 13.74
C ALA A 305 9.79 -23.16 14.15
N ILE A 306 9.04 -22.21 14.71
CA ILE A 306 7.63 -22.39 15.09
C ILE A 306 6.76 -22.59 13.84
N SER A 307 6.98 -21.80 12.80
CA SER A 307 6.30 -21.93 11.51
C SER A 307 6.46 -23.34 10.93
N ARG A 308 7.66 -23.92 11.03
CA ARG A 308 7.93 -25.28 10.55
C ARG A 308 7.10 -26.34 11.30
N TYR A 309 6.89 -26.17 12.60
CA TYR A 309 6.03 -27.05 13.40
C TYR A 309 4.56 -26.99 12.95
N SER A 310 4.08 -25.79 12.64
CA SER A 310 2.69 -25.53 12.21
C SER A 310 2.39 -25.96 10.76
N ILE A 311 3.41 -26.26 9.95
CA ILE A 311 3.27 -26.82 8.59
C ILE A 311 3.39 -28.35 8.60
N ASN A 312 4.35 -28.93 9.33
CA ASN A 312 4.70 -30.35 9.19
C ASN A 312 3.93 -31.31 10.10
N GLY A 313 3.21 -30.81 11.12
CA GLY A 313 2.39 -31.64 11.99
C GLY A 313 3.10 -32.91 12.50
N GLN A 314 4.37 -32.83 12.93
CA GLN A 314 5.04 -34.02 13.46
C GLN A 314 4.81 -34.17 14.96
N LYS A 315 4.08 -35.25 15.28
CA LYS A 315 4.18 -35.97 16.56
C LYS A 315 5.65 -36.36 16.76
N TYR A 316 6.34 -35.71 17.70
CA TYR A 316 7.53 -36.29 18.29
C TYR A 316 7.08 -37.10 19.51
N SER A 317 7.13 -38.43 19.34
CA SER A 317 7.13 -39.52 20.32
C SER A 317 6.12 -39.44 21.48
#